data_AF-A0AA97GPF1-F1
#
_entry.id   AF-A0AA97GPF1-F1
#
_cell.length_a   1.000
_cell.length_b   1.000
_cell.length_c   1.000
_cell.angle_alpha   90.00
_cell.angle_beta   90.00
_cell.angle_gamma   90.00
#
_symmetry.space_group_name_H-M   'P 1'
#
loop_
_entity.id
_entity.type
_entity.pdbx_description
1 polymer ?
#
loop_
_entity_poly.entity_id
_entity_poly.type
_entity_poly.pdbx_seq_one_letter_code
_entity_poly.pdbx_strand_id
1 'polypeptide(L)'
;MTYLEEVFAGVERNKGKELADLFRSAEAQIARAEQGSTESDDNAYDLRQQEGLKVTEALIRAGGLSGKTIEIIRYSKTSTQVEIRDADGCLVWRDFTFTNDFVFGLAKNIAF
;
A
#
# COMPACT_ATOMS: atom_id res chain seq x y z
N MET A 1 14.76 12.00 -11.46
CA MET A 1 13.89 11.44 -10.41
C MET A 1 13.26 10.18 -10.99
N THR A 2 13.14 9.09 -10.24
CA THR A 2 12.43 7.90 -10.73
C THR A 2 10.92 8.13 -10.60
N TYR A 3 10.11 7.49 -11.45
CA TYR A 3 8.65 7.56 -11.35
C TYR A 3 8.14 7.13 -9.96
N LEU A 4 8.82 6.14 -9.35
CA LEU A 4 8.56 5.71 -7.98
C LEU A 4 8.70 6.85 -6.96
N GLU A 5 9.80 7.60 -7.03
CA GLU A 5 10.03 8.72 -6.09
C GLU A 5 9.08 9.89 -6.35
N GLU A 6 8.65 10.12 -7.59
CA GLU A 6 7.61 11.11 -7.90
C GLU A 6 6.28 10.79 -7.20
N VAL A 7 5.90 9.50 -7.17
CA VAL A 7 4.69 9.05 -6.46
C VAL A 7 4.83 9.29 -4.95
N PHE A 8 5.95 8.89 -4.33
CA PHE A 8 6.13 9.08 -2.89
C PHE A 8 6.27 10.55 -2.49
N ALA A 9 6.88 11.40 -3.33
CA ALA A 9 6.85 12.85 -3.14
C ALA A 9 5.41 13.42 -3.22
N GLY A 10 4.54 12.82 -4.04
CA GLY A 10 3.11 13.11 -4.06
C GLY A 10 2.41 12.75 -2.75
N VAL A 11 2.70 11.57 -2.18
CA VAL A 11 2.22 11.18 -0.85
C VAL A 11 2.66 12.18 0.21
N GLU A 12 3.94 12.60 0.18
CA GLU A 12 4.50 13.57 1.13
C GLU A 12 3.77 14.91 1.07
N ARG A 13 3.48 15.38 -0.15
CA ARG A 13 2.74 16.63 -0.37
C ARG A 13 1.30 16.55 0.16
N ASN A 14 0.63 15.42 -0.04
CA ASN A 14 -0.80 15.29 0.24
C ASN A 14 -1.11 14.79 1.66
N LYS A 15 -0.19 14.05 2.27
CA LYS A 15 -0.38 13.37 3.56
C LYS A 15 0.76 13.54 4.56
N GLY A 16 1.84 14.23 4.17
CA GLY A 16 2.96 14.51 5.03
C GLY A 16 4.07 13.47 4.96
N LYS A 17 5.23 13.87 5.46
CA LYS A 17 6.49 13.14 5.37
C LYS A 17 6.45 11.77 6.04
N GLU A 18 5.82 11.66 7.20
CA GLU A 18 5.77 10.42 7.98
C GLU A 18 5.11 9.28 7.19
N LEU A 19 3.98 9.56 6.53
CA LEU A 19 3.31 8.56 5.71
C LEU A 19 4.15 8.22 4.47
N ALA A 20 4.71 9.22 3.79
CA ALA A 20 5.55 8.99 2.62
C ALA A 20 6.79 8.14 2.92
N ASP A 21 7.47 8.39 4.05
CA ASP A 21 8.64 7.62 4.49
C ASP A 21 8.25 6.17 4.84
N LEU A 22 7.04 5.95 5.37
CA LEU A 22 6.50 4.61 5.59
C LEU A 22 6.27 3.85 4.26
N PHE A 23 5.68 4.50 3.25
CA PHE A 23 5.50 3.92 1.92
C PHE A 23 6.84 3.57 1.25
N ARG A 24 7.84 4.49 1.31
CA ARG A 24 9.20 4.23 0.82
C ARG A 24 9.84 3.02 1.50
N SER A 25 9.68 2.93 2.83
CA SER A 25 10.24 1.82 3.63
C SER A 25 9.59 0.48 3.28
N ALA A 26 8.26 0.44 3.13
CA ALA A 26 7.52 -0.75 2.76
C ALA A 26 7.93 -1.26 1.36
N GLU A 27 7.97 -0.37 0.36
CA GLU A 27 8.40 -0.70 -1.00
C GLU A 27 9.84 -1.26 -1.02
N ALA A 28 10.76 -0.62 -0.29
CA ALA A 28 12.15 -1.05 -0.21
C ALA A 28 12.31 -2.43 0.45
N GLN A 29 11.47 -2.76 1.45
CA GLN A 29 11.48 -4.09 2.09
C GLN A 29 10.97 -5.17 1.13
N ILE A 30 9.87 -4.89 0.41
CA ILE A 30 9.30 -5.82 -0.59
C ILE A 30 10.32 -6.09 -1.71
N ALA A 31 10.92 -5.03 -2.28
CA ALA A 31 11.91 -5.18 -3.35
C ALA A 31 13.17 -5.97 -2.92
N ARG A 32 13.59 -5.85 -1.65
CA ARG A 32 14.73 -6.63 -1.12
C ARG A 32 14.41 -8.12 -0.99
N ALA A 33 13.20 -8.46 -0.57
CA ALA A 33 12.75 -9.85 -0.49
C ALA A 33 12.71 -10.51 -1.89
N GLU A 34 12.43 -9.75 -2.94
CA GLU A 34 12.50 -10.23 -4.33
C GLU A 34 13.93 -10.46 -4.82
N GLN A 35 14.87 -9.56 -4.49
CA GLN A 35 16.23 -9.58 -5.01
C GLN A 35 17.18 -10.58 -4.30
N GLY A 36 16.75 -11.17 -3.17
CA GLY A 36 17.61 -11.94 -2.28
C GLY A 36 17.21 -13.39 -1.99
N SER A 37 16.20 -13.98 -2.65
CA SER A 37 15.56 -15.19 -2.13
C SER A 37 16.45 -16.45 -2.12
N THR A 38 16.99 -16.74 -0.94
CA THR A 38 16.97 -18.06 -0.27
C THR A 38 15.78 -18.20 0.71
N GLU A 39 14.95 -17.17 0.82
CA GLU A 39 13.72 -17.18 1.63
C GLU A 39 12.63 -18.00 0.92
N SER A 40 11.93 -18.86 1.66
CA SER A 40 10.77 -19.58 1.12
C SER A 40 9.72 -18.59 0.60
N ASP A 41 9.03 -18.95 -0.48
CA ASP A 41 7.95 -18.14 -1.08
C ASP A 41 6.92 -17.65 -0.05
N ASP A 42 6.68 -18.46 1.00
CA ASP A 42 5.80 -18.15 2.13
C ASP A 42 6.26 -16.93 2.95
N ASN A 43 7.57 -16.76 3.18
CA ASN A 43 8.08 -15.64 3.97
C ASN A 43 7.98 -14.32 3.20
N ALA A 44 8.32 -14.36 1.91
CA ALA A 44 8.16 -13.19 1.04
C ALA A 44 6.69 -12.80 0.89
N TYR A 45 5.80 -13.79 0.86
CA TYR A 45 4.35 -13.59 0.87
C TYR A 45 3.88 -12.90 2.16
N ASP A 46 4.24 -13.44 3.32
CA ASP A 46 3.87 -12.89 4.62
C ASP A 46 4.40 -11.47 4.81
N LEU A 47 5.61 -11.17 4.32
CA LEU A 47 6.18 -9.82 4.35
C LEU A 47 5.34 -8.84 3.54
N ARG A 48 4.98 -9.16 2.28
CA ARG A 48 4.15 -8.28 1.43
C ARG A 48 2.82 -7.99 2.10
N GLN A 49 2.16 -9.04 2.58
CA GLN A 49 0.91 -8.93 3.32
C GLN A 49 1.02 -7.96 4.51
N GLN A 50 2.08 -8.08 5.31
CA GLN A 50 2.31 -7.22 6.47
C GLN A 50 2.59 -5.77 6.10
N GLU A 51 3.51 -5.53 5.16
CA GLU A 51 3.89 -4.18 4.75
C GLU A 51 2.73 -3.47 4.01
N GLY A 52 1.96 -4.18 3.19
CA GLY A 52 0.75 -3.67 2.53
C GLY A 52 -0.35 -3.28 3.53
N LEU A 53 -0.61 -4.13 4.53
CA LEU A 53 -1.55 -3.80 5.61
C LEU A 53 -1.10 -2.58 6.42
N LYS A 54 0.19 -2.53 6.78
CA LYS A 54 0.78 -1.46 7.57
C LYS A 54 0.63 -0.09 6.92
N VAL A 55 0.92 0.04 5.62
CA VAL A 55 0.73 1.32 4.90
C VAL A 55 -0.74 1.69 4.77
N THR A 56 -1.63 0.70 4.59
CA THR A 56 -3.08 0.92 4.50
C THR A 56 -3.64 1.45 5.81
N GLU A 57 -3.31 0.81 6.93
CA GLU A 57 -3.76 1.23 8.25
C GLU A 57 -3.20 2.61 8.62
N ALA A 58 -1.96 2.92 8.23
CA ALA A 58 -1.38 4.24 8.43
C ALA A 58 -2.10 5.32 7.61
N LEU A 59 -2.47 5.03 6.36
CA LEU A 59 -3.27 5.94 5.53
C LEU A 59 -4.65 6.20 6.16
N ILE A 60 -5.33 5.16 6.67
CA ILE A 60 -6.61 5.32 7.37
C ILE A 60 -6.44 6.21 8.61
N ARG A 61 -5.40 5.98 9.42
CA ARG A 61 -5.07 6.83 10.59
C ARG A 61 -4.75 8.28 10.20
N ALA A 62 -4.18 8.50 9.01
CA ALA A 62 -3.92 9.82 8.43
C ALA A 62 -5.16 10.46 7.74
N GLY A 63 -6.36 9.98 8.05
CA GLY A 63 -7.62 10.54 7.56
C GLY A 63 -8.06 10.03 6.18
N GLY A 64 -7.50 8.90 5.71
CA GLY A 64 -7.94 8.24 4.48
C GLY A 64 -7.77 9.09 3.22
N LEU A 65 -8.67 8.95 2.25
CA LEU A 65 -8.68 9.72 1.01
C LEU A 65 -9.93 10.61 0.97
N SER A 66 -9.78 11.87 0.54
CA SER A 66 -10.90 12.83 0.54
C SER A 66 -12.07 12.32 -0.32
N GLY A 67 -13.27 12.28 0.27
CA GLY A 67 -14.48 11.82 -0.42
C GLY A 67 -14.47 10.34 -0.80
N LYS A 68 -13.63 9.53 -0.15
CA LYS A 68 -13.49 8.10 -0.42
C LYS A 68 -13.48 7.30 0.87
N THR A 69 -13.96 6.06 0.80
CA THR A 69 -13.81 5.08 1.87
C THR A 69 -12.71 4.10 1.52
N ILE A 70 -12.00 3.62 2.54
CA ILE A 70 -10.97 2.57 2.40
C ILE A 70 -11.43 1.41 3.26
N GLU A 71 -11.66 0.26 2.63
CA GLU A 71 -12.16 -0.94 3.28
C GLU A 71 -11.09 -2.04 3.25
N ILE A 72 -10.85 -2.69 4.39
CA ILE A 72 -9.95 -3.84 4.51
C ILE A 72 -10.81 -5.09 4.63
N ILE A 73 -10.78 -5.94 3.61
CA ILE A 73 -11.56 -7.17 3.52
C ILE A 73 -10.64 -8.36 3.75
N ARG A 74 -10.79 -9.04 4.89
CA ARG A 74 -9.98 -10.21 5.26
C ARG A 74 -10.69 -11.50 4.87
N TYR A 75 -10.17 -12.22 3.89
CA TYR A 75 -10.67 -13.53 3.49
C TYR A 75 -10.01 -14.66 4.29
N SER A 76 -8.73 -14.49 4.63
CA SER A 76 -7.97 -15.42 5.48
C SER A 76 -6.84 -14.68 6.21
N LYS A 77 -6.02 -15.40 6.98
CA LYS A 77 -4.80 -14.84 7.60
C LYS A 77 -3.84 -14.25 6.55
N THR A 78 -3.79 -14.86 5.38
CA THR A 78 -2.83 -14.55 4.31
C THR A 78 -3.49 -13.84 3.12
N SER A 79 -4.82 -13.81 3.04
CA SER A 79 -5.53 -13.15 1.94
C SER A 79 -6.34 -11.98 2.47
N THR A 80 -5.79 -10.77 2.29
CA THR A 80 -6.49 -9.52 2.57
C THR A 80 -6.53 -8.65 1.33
N GLN A 81 -7.71 -8.11 1.05
CA GLN A 81 -7.95 -7.17 -0.03
C GLN A 81 -8.22 -5.79 0.57
N VAL A 82 -7.76 -4.75 -0.12
CA VAL A 82 -8.11 -3.37 0.17
C VAL A 82 -8.92 -2.82 -0.98
N GLU A 83 -10.04 -2.18 -0.66
CA GLU A 83 -10.88 -1.48 -1.62
C GLU A 83 -10.92 0.01 -1.30
N ILE A 84 -10.86 0.83 -2.35
CA ILE A 84 -11.15 2.26 -2.29
C ILE A 84 -12.46 2.46 -3.03
N ARG A 85 -13.44 3.06 -2.36
CA ARG A 85 -14.74 3.41 -2.94
C ARG A 85 -14.95 4.91 -2.90
N ASP A 86 -15.70 5.45 -3.85
CA ASP A 86 -16.11 6.86 -3.82
C ASP A 86 -17.30 7.09 -2.86
N ALA A 87 -17.76 8.34 -2.81
CA ALA A 87 -18.86 8.76 -1.93
C ALA A 87 -20.20 8.05 -2.22
N ASP A 88 -20.39 7.55 -3.44
CA ASP A 88 -21.58 6.80 -3.85
C ASP A 88 -21.42 5.29 -3.59
N GLY A 89 -20.27 4.87 -3.04
CA GLY A 89 -19.94 3.48 -2.76
C GLY A 89 -19.44 2.71 -3.98
N CYS A 90 -19.22 3.37 -5.12
CA CYS A 90 -18.69 2.73 -6.33
C CYS A 90 -17.22 2.36 -6.13
N LEU A 91 -16.84 1.17 -6.60
CA LEU A 91 -15.46 0.71 -6.51
C LEU A 91 -14.56 1.52 -7.45
N VAL A 92 -13.54 2.18 -6.88
CA VAL A 92 -12.56 2.99 -7.63
C VAL A 92 -11.27 2.22 -7.84
N TRP A 93 -10.81 1.53 -6.80
CA TRP A 93 -9.59 0.73 -6.84
C TRP A 93 -9.71 -0.44 -5.89
N ARG A 94 -9.08 -1.56 -6.24
CA ARG A 94 -8.90 -2.71 -5.34
C ARG A 94 -7.57 -3.38 -5.63
N ASP A 95 -6.97 -3.93 -4.58
CA ASP A 95 -5.86 -4.85 -4.72
C ASP A 95 -5.70 -5.72 -3.48
N PHE A 96 -4.94 -6.81 -3.60
CA PHE A 96 -4.57 -7.67 -2.49
C PHE A 96 -3.25 -7.23 -1.86
N THR A 97 -3.17 -7.22 -0.53
CA THR A 97 -1.98 -6.72 0.18
C THR A 97 -0.71 -7.54 -0.04
N PHE A 98 -0.82 -8.76 -0.57
CA PHE A 98 0.33 -9.60 -0.89
C PHE A 98 0.91 -9.37 -2.29
N THR A 99 0.31 -8.52 -3.13
CA THR A 99 0.86 -8.20 -4.45
C THR A 99 2.11 -7.36 -4.31
N ASN A 100 3.08 -7.55 -5.22
CA ASN A 100 4.37 -6.88 -5.13
C ASN A 100 4.24 -5.37 -5.31
N ASP A 101 3.31 -4.93 -6.16
CA ASP A 101 3.07 -3.53 -6.49
C ASP A 101 1.96 -2.89 -5.64
N PHE A 102 1.42 -3.59 -4.63
CA PHE A 102 0.36 -3.08 -3.76
C PHE A 102 0.68 -1.69 -3.20
N VAL A 103 1.87 -1.55 -2.59
CA VAL A 103 2.31 -0.34 -1.90
C VAL A 103 2.41 0.81 -2.90
N PHE A 104 3.01 0.57 -4.05
CA PHE A 104 3.09 1.53 -5.14
C PHE A 104 1.71 1.92 -5.70
N GLY A 105 0.84 0.95 -5.96
CA GLY A 105 -0.51 1.16 -6.47
C GLY A 105 -1.37 1.98 -5.51
N LEU A 106 -1.29 1.70 -4.20
CA LEU A 106 -1.95 2.49 -3.17
C LEU A 106 -1.38 3.90 -3.10
N ALA A 107 -0.05 4.07 -3.17
CA ALA A 107 0.59 5.39 -3.15
C ALA A 107 0.14 6.27 -4.32
N LYS A 108 -0.07 5.69 -5.51
CA LYS A 108 -0.60 6.43 -6.67
C LYS A 108 -1.98 7.02 -6.43
N ASN A 109 -2.86 6.30 -5.72
CA ASN A 109 -4.21 6.79 -5.35
C ASN A 109 -4.17 7.95 -4.34
N ILE A 110 -3.03 8.17 -3.68
CA ILE A 110 -2.82 9.29 -2.77
C ILE A 110 -2.17 10.46 -3.52
N ALA A 111 -1.21 10.17 -4.40
CA ALA A 111 -0.42 11.17 -5.11
C ALA A 111 -1.21 11.91 -6.21
N PHE A 112 -2.15 11.22 -6.86
CA PHE A 112 -2.92 11.69 -8.02
C PHE A 112 -4.42 11.45 -7.82
#